data_AF-A0A954UJR4-F1
#
_entry.id   AF-A0A954UJR4-F1
#
_cell.length_a   1.000
_cell.length_b   1.000
_cell.length_c   1.000
_cell.angle_alpha   90.00
_cell.angle_beta   90.00
_cell.angle_gamma   90.00
#
_symmetry.space_group_name_H-M   'P 1'
#
loop_
_entity.id
_entity.type
_entity.pdbx_description
1 polymer ?
#
loop_
_entity_poly.entity_id
_entity_poly.type
_entity_poly.pdbx_seq_one_letter_code
_entity_poly.pdbx_strand_id
1 'polypeptide(L)'
;MLRVRDAVESDDEAIRDIFVATYGNDYAYPAFYDLHTIRKLIYADDNVLVVAEDEDTGRVIGTGSVVLQSGAYADLVGEFGRLVVHPDARGKGCANRIMEARIERVQSRLHLGLVENRVMHPYSQKVSASHGFTPLGFIPHKLRILTREHISLYGRYFGDSLSLRRNHPRIIPEAAAIAELVLAGLGLRPDAIIDDHSASYPQSEPRHYELEELTTAGYATLLRIERGRVRHREIFGPMRLHYGLFQLQARHSSYLIARRDGQIAGAIGYVFDELERNVRVLELISVHDGPIRYLLETLLETCRQTLGAHYVEVDVSAYAPHMQRTLLELGFLPVAYIPALVFHDVERLDGVRMVRLLTPFSAADVQLHEQSRPLAELVIRAFEEREIQPRIAEAAPNTKLFHGLNAEQSRQLATICRLTRFRGGEQIVRHGEADGMTHVLLSGAANVIIPGRGRVGVVAAGECLGEMSLLEAMPHSATAVAVTDVETAAIRHTDFTSLVRMRPDIAAIVFRNLASGLG
;
A
#
# COMPACT_ATOMS: atom_id res chain seq x y z
N MET A 1 -30.24 -2.85 28.41
CA MET A 1 -28.79 -3.12 28.71
C MET A 1 -28.17 -3.87 27.51
N LEU A 2 -26.84 -3.81 27.27
CA LEU A 2 -26.23 -4.37 26.04
C LEU A 2 -25.63 -5.77 26.27
N ARG A 3 -26.09 -6.79 25.54
CA ARG A 3 -25.52 -8.15 25.58
C ARG A 3 -24.85 -8.50 24.27
N VAL A 4 -23.62 -9.04 24.31
CA VAL A 4 -22.94 -9.55 23.12
C VAL A 4 -22.87 -11.07 23.20
N ARG A 5 -23.30 -11.74 22.13
CA ARG A 5 -23.35 -13.21 22.03
C ARG A 5 -22.96 -13.67 20.62
N ASP A 6 -22.72 -14.97 20.48
CA ASP A 6 -22.54 -15.56 19.15
C ASP A 6 -23.82 -15.42 18.34
N ALA A 7 -23.66 -15.17 17.04
CA ALA A 7 -24.77 -15.12 16.11
C ALA A 7 -25.38 -16.51 15.95
N VAL A 8 -26.70 -16.56 15.84
CA VAL A 8 -27.47 -17.75 15.50
C VAL A 8 -28.24 -17.50 14.22
N GLU A 9 -28.73 -18.56 13.58
CA GLU A 9 -29.42 -18.46 12.28
C GLU A 9 -30.55 -17.43 12.26
N SER A 10 -31.31 -17.31 13.36
CA SER A 10 -32.40 -16.33 13.47
C SER A 10 -31.96 -14.85 13.51
N ASP A 11 -30.66 -14.58 13.58
CA ASP A 11 -30.12 -13.21 13.53
C ASP A 11 -29.82 -12.73 12.11
N ASP A 12 -29.88 -13.60 11.10
CA ASP A 12 -29.44 -13.32 9.73
C ASP A 12 -30.11 -12.09 9.09
N GLU A 13 -31.42 -11.95 9.25
CA GLU A 13 -32.19 -10.80 8.78
C GLU A 13 -31.77 -9.52 9.51
N ALA A 14 -31.60 -9.58 10.83
CA ALA A 14 -31.20 -8.41 11.60
C ALA A 14 -29.77 -7.96 11.25
N ILE A 15 -28.86 -8.91 11.00
CA ILE A 15 -27.51 -8.63 10.50
C ILE A 15 -27.59 -7.92 9.16
N ARG A 16 -28.32 -8.48 8.18
CA ARG A 16 -28.53 -7.85 6.87
C ARG A 16 -29.06 -6.42 7.02
N ASP A 17 -30.08 -6.23 7.85
CA ASP A 17 -30.77 -4.95 8.01
C ASP A 17 -29.85 -3.89 8.62
N ILE A 18 -28.91 -4.28 9.50
CA ILE A 18 -27.87 -3.37 10.02
C ILE A 18 -26.93 -2.88 8.90
N PHE A 19 -26.54 -3.78 7.98
CA PHE A 19 -25.72 -3.40 6.82
C PHE A 19 -26.48 -2.46 5.90
N VAL A 20 -27.75 -2.77 5.58
CA VAL A 20 -28.60 -1.92 4.75
C VAL A 20 -28.82 -0.55 5.40
N ALA A 21 -29.12 -0.50 6.70
CA ALA A 21 -29.31 0.76 7.42
C ALA A 21 -28.03 1.62 7.48
N THR A 22 -26.85 1.01 7.40
CA THR A 22 -25.56 1.71 7.52
C THR A 22 -24.98 2.12 6.17
N TYR A 23 -25.11 1.28 5.15
CA TYR A 23 -24.45 1.43 3.86
C TYR A 23 -25.40 1.49 2.66
N GLY A 24 -26.72 1.42 2.87
CA GLY A 24 -27.69 1.34 1.79
C GLY A 24 -27.49 0.06 0.97
N ASN A 25 -27.28 0.21 -0.33
CA ASN A 25 -26.94 -0.89 -1.25
C ASN A 25 -25.46 -0.89 -1.66
N ASP A 26 -24.65 -0.01 -1.08
CA ASP A 26 -23.31 0.31 -1.61
C ASP A 26 -22.16 -0.43 -0.89
N TYR A 27 -22.48 -1.26 0.11
CA TYR A 27 -21.46 -2.07 0.78
C TYR A 27 -20.68 -2.97 -0.19
N ALA A 28 -19.35 -2.97 -0.06
CA ALA A 28 -18.42 -3.63 -0.98
C ALA A 28 -18.63 -5.14 -1.14
N TYR A 29 -19.29 -5.80 -0.17
CA TYR A 29 -19.56 -7.24 -0.21
C TYR A 29 -21.07 -7.51 -0.25
N PRO A 30 -21.67 -7.67 -1.44
CA PRO A 30 -23.10 -7.94 -1.61
C PRO A 30 -23.58 -9.21 -0.91
N ALA A 31 -22.66 -10.13 -0.59
CA ALA A 31 -22.88 -11.31 0.23
C ALA A 31 -23.56 -11.03 1.58
N PHE A 32 -23.40 -9.83 2.15
CA PHE A 32 -24.08 -9.43 3.39
C PHE A 32 -25.51 -8.89 3.17
N TYR A 33 -25.97 -8.86 1.92
CA TYR A 33 -27.39 -8.69 1.57
C TYR A 33 -28.09 -10.02 1.28
N ASP A 34 -27.33 -11.11 1.11
CA ASP A 34 -27.83 -12.45 0.89
C ASP A 34 -27.88 -13.25 2.21
N LEU A 35 -29.09 -13.62 2.62
CA LEU A 35 -29.32 -14.40 3.84
C LEU A 35 -28.61 -15.75 3.80
N HIS A 36 -28.53 -16.41 2.64
CA HIS A 36 -27.87 -17.71 2.53
C HIS A 36 -26.37 -17.60 2.84
N THR A 37 -25.73 -16.53 2.38
CA THR A 37 -24.32 -16.29 2.67
C THR A 37 -24.10 -15.92 4.14
N ILE A 38 -24.97 -15.11 4.75
CA ILE A 38 -24.90 -14.82 6.19
C ILE A 38 -25.04 -16.10 7.01
N ARG A 39 -25.99 -16.99 6.67
CA ARG A 39 -26.15 -18.29 7.33
C ARG A 39 -24.90 -19.14 7.24
N LYS A 40 -24.27 -19.20 6.06
CA LYS A 40 -22.98 -19.90 5.91
C LYS A 40 -21.92 -19.33 6.85
N LEU A 41 -21.84 -18.01 6.99
CA LEU A 41 -20.88 -17.36 7.89
C LEU A 41 -21.13 -17.66 9.37
N ILE A 42 -22.39 -17.85 9.77
CA ILE A 42 -22.78 -18.24 11.14
C ILE A 42 -22.28 -19.65 11.46
N TYR A 43 -22.38 -20.58 10.51
CA TYR A 43 -22.00 -21.98 10.71
C TYR A 43 -20.55 -22.32 10.32
N ALA A 44 -19.76 -21.34 9.86
CA ALA A 44 -18.40 -21.59 9.39
C ALA A 44 -17.41 -21.73 10.56
N ASP A 45 -16.68 -22.86 10.62
CA ASP A 45 -15.70 -23.15 11.67
C ASP A 45 -14.48 -22.20 11.70
N ASP A 46 -14.20 -21.60 10.54
CA ASP A 46 -13.12 -20.63 10.33
C ASP A 46 -13.57 -19.18 10.55
N ASN A 47 -14.77 -18.95 11.09
CA ASN A 47 -15.31 -17.64 11.36
C ASN A 47 -15.90 -17.54 12.77
N VAL A 48 -15.73 -16.40 13.41
CA VAL A 48 -16.43 -16.04 14.64
C VAL A 48 -17.31 -14.85 14.32
N LEU A 49 -18.62 -15.02 14.39
CA LEU A 49 -19.60 -13.96 14.14
C LEU A 49 -20.39 -13.70 15.42
N VAL A 50 -20.38 -12.44 15.87
CA VAL A 50 -21.08 -12.02 17.09
C VAL A 50 -22.10 -10.94 16.77
N VAL A 51 -23.16 -10.89 17.59
CA VAL A 51 -24.17 -9.84 17.56
C VAL A 51 -24.27 -9.15 18.91
N ALA A 52 -24.55 -7.85 18.89
CA ALA A 52 -24.92 -7.07 20.05
C ALA A 52 -26.44 -6.88 20.08
N GLU A 53 -27.05 -7.34 21.15
CA GLU A 53 -28.49 -7.28 21.40
C GLU A 53 -28.79 -6.26 22.49
N ASP A 54 -29.80 -5.43 22.27
CA ASP A 54 -30.38 -4.58 23.31
C ASP A 54 -31.35 -5.42 24.14
N GLU A 55 -30.96 -5.77 25.36
CA GLU A 55 -31.73 -6.63 26.28
C GLU A 55 -33.11 -6.07 26.62
N ASP A 56 -33.32 -4.75 26.51
CA ASP A 56 -34.60 -4.14 26.85
C ASP A 56 -35.63 -4.34 25.72
N THR A 57 -35.16 -4.54 24.48
CA THR A 57 -36.01 -4.68 23.29
C THR A 57 -35.88 -6.02 22.57
N GLY A 58 -34.85 -6.82 22.90
CA GLY A 58 -34.45 -8.02 22.17
C GLY A 58 -33.89 -7.74 20.76
N ARG A 59 -33.73 -6.47 20.38
CA ARG A 59 -33.30 -6.09 19.03
C ARG A 59 -31.79 -6.23 18.89
N VAL A 60 -31.35 -6.91 17.83
CA VAL A 60 -29.94 -6.89 17.41
C VAL A 60 -29.62 -5.51 16.81
N ILE A 61 -28.62 -4.85 17.37
CA ILE A 61 -28.24 -3.46 17.07
C ILE A 61 -26.77 -3.30 16.66
N GLY A 62 -26.01 -4.39 16.60
CA GLY A 62 -24.67 -4.40 16.04
C GLY A 62 -24.18 -5.81 15.74
N THR A 63 -23.17 -5.90 14.90
CA THR A 63 -22.55 -7.16 14.48
C THR A 63 -21.06 -6.96 14.26
N GLY A 64 -20.29 -8.04 14.32
CA GLY A 64 -18.87 -8.05 14.00
C GLY A 64 -18.36 -9.46 13.79
N SER A 65 -17.35 -9.64 12.94
CA SER A 65 -16.75 -10.96 12.72
C SER A 65 -15.23 -10.99 12.85
N VAL A 66 -14.70 -12.19 13.00
CA VAL A 66 -13.28 -12.51 12.87
C VAL A 66 -13.14 -13.73 11.95
N VAL A 67 -12.50 -13.55 10.80
CA VAL A 67 -12.09 -14.65 9.93
C VAL A 67 -10.77 -15.20 10.44
N LEU A 68 -10.69 -16.47 10.77
CA LEU A 68 -9.55 -17.06 11.48
C LEU A 68 -8.41 -17.52 10.56
N GLN A 69 -8.65 -17.55 9.25
CA GLN A 69 -7.70 -18.01 8.24
C GLN A 69 -7.38 -16.91 7.21
N SER A 70 -6.91 -15.75 7.69
CA SER A 70 -6.50 -14.64 6.81
C SER A 70 -5.06 -14.82 6.27
N GLY A 71 -4.23 -15.60 6.98
CA GLY A 71 -2.97 -16.17 6.51
C GLY A 71 -3.12 -17.64 6.11
N ALA A 72 -2.01 -18.32 5.83
CA ALA A 72 -2.07 -19.78 5.71
C ALA A 72 -2.52 -20.38 7.05
N TYR A 73 -3.19 -21.52 7.04
CA TYR A 73 -3.80 -22.13 8.24
C TYR A 73 -2.83 -22.21 9.44
N ALA A 74 -1.57 -22.58 9.19
CA ALA A 74 -0.54 -22.70 10.22
C ALA A 74 -0.03 -21.36 10.77
N ASP A 75 -0.33 -20.23 10.13
CA ASP A 75 0.17 -18.92 10.54
C ASP A 75 -0.56 -18.38 11.78
N LEU A 76 -1.77 -18.88 12.09
CA LEU A 76 -2.61 -18.42 13.21
C LEU A 76 -2.91 -16.91 13.14
N VAL A 77 -3.19 -16.42 11.93
CA VAL A 77 -3.50 -15.01 11.64
C VAL A 77 -4.98 -14.87 11.30
N GLY A 78 -5.68 -14.04 12.07
CA GLY A 78 -7.09 -13.73 11.84
C GLY A 78 -7.34 -12.28 11.43
N GLU A 79 -8.42 -12.04 10.72
CA GLU A 79 -8.87 -10.72 10.28
C GLU A 79 -10.16 -10.33 11.01
N PHE A 80 -10.08 -9.26 11.78
CA PHE A 80 -11.20 -8.63 12.45
C PHE A 80 -11.85 -7.64 11.48
N GLY A 81 -13.10 -7.92 11.11
CA GLY A 81 -13.80 -7.12 10.11
C GLY A 81 -15.29 -7.04 10.41
N ARG A 82 -16.03 -6.44 9.47
CA ARG A 82 -17.51 -6.42 9.48
C ARG A 82 -18.12 -5.91 10.78
N LEU A 83 -17.41 -5.05 11.51
CA LEU A 83 -17.95 -4.38 12.70
C LEU A 83 -18.89 -3.27 12.22
N VAL A 84 -20.18 -3.44 12.48
CA VAL A 84 -21.22 -2.49 12.09
C VAL A 84 -22.17 -2.30 13.26
N VAL A 85 -22.53 -1.05 13.53
CA VAL A 85 -23.48 -0.67 14.56
C VAL A 85 -24.61 0.09 13.90
N HIS A 86 -25.85 -0.31 14.19
CA HIS A 86 -27.05 0.35 13.69
C HIS A 86 -26.99 1.86 13.99
N PRO A 87 -27.38 2.76 13.06
CA PRO A 87 -27.33 4.21 13.27
C PRO A 87 -27.93 4.68 14.62
N ASP A 88 -29.11 4.17 14.99
CA ASP A 88 -29.81 4.50 16.25
C ASP A 88 -29.08 4.05 17.54
N ALA A 89 -28.05 3.21 17.41
CA ALA A 89 -27.27 2.67 18.52
C ALA A 89 -25.85 3.24 18.59
N ARG A 90 -25.48 4.18 17.71
CA ARG A 90 -24.17 4.85 17.72
C ARG A 90 -23.99 5.66 19.01
N GLY A 91 -22.75 5.75 19.48
CA GLY A 91 -22.40 6.46 20.71
C GLY A 91 -22.73 5.71 22.01
N LYS A 92 -23.43 4.57 21.97
CA LYS A 92 -23.79 3.77 23.16
C LYS A 92 -22.73 2.75 23.58
N GLY A 93 -21.50 2.85 23.06
CA GLY A 93 -20.40 1.91 23.37
C GLY A 93 -20.51 0.52 22.71
N CYS A 94 -21.53 0.28 21.87
CA CYS A 94 -21.79 -1.02 21.21
C CYS A 94 -20.56 -1.57 20.44
N ALA A 95 -19.89 -0.72 19.65
CA ALA A 95 -18.71 -1.12 18.88
C ALA A 95 -17.56 -1.65 19.76
N ASN A 96 -17.31 -1.02 20.92
CA ASN A 96 -16.27 -1.45 21.84
C ASN A 96 -16.61 -2.81 22.46
N ARG A 97 -17.86 -3.00 22.91
CA ARG A 97 -18.31 -4.30 23.43
C ARG A 97 -18.22 -5.43 22.40
N ILE A 98 -18.56 -5.15 21.13
CA ILE A 98 -18.38 -6.12 20.04
C ILE A 98 -16.90 -6.44 19.82
N MET A 99 -16.01 -5.43 19.86
CA MET A 99 -14.58 -5.64 19.70
C MET A 99 -14.00 -6.51 20.83
N GLU A 100 -14.31 -6.17 22.08
CA GLU A 100 -13.92 -6.94 23.27
C GLU A 100 -14.37 -8.40 23.20
N ALA A 101 -15.65 -8.63 22.93
CA ALA A 101 -16.23 -9.97 22.80
C ALA A 101 -15.57 -10.82 21.70
N ARG A 102 -15.16 -10.19 20.59
CA ARG A 102 -14.42 -10.87 19.51
C ARG A 102 -13.01 -11.25 19.94
N ILE A 103 -12.29 -10.34 20.60
CA ILE A 103 -10.95 -10.60 21.14
C ILE A 103 -10.99 -11.78 22.11
N GLU A 104 -11.94 -11.78 23.04
CA GLU A 104 -12.09 -12.84 24.05
C GLU A 104 -12.23 -14.24 23.44
N ARG A 105 -12.97 -14.34 22.33
CA ARG A 105 -13.24 -15.62 21.63
C ARG A 105 -12.05 -16.15 20.83
N VAL A 106 -11.13 -15.28 20.41
CA VAL A 106 -10.07 -15.65 19.46
C VAL A 106 -8.65 -15.55 20.01
N GLN A 107 -8.46 -14.88 21.15
CA GLN A 107 -7.13 -14.66 21.74
C GLN A 107 -6.35 -15.94 22.07
N SER A 108 -7.03 -17.07 22.27
CA SER A 108 -6.41 -18.40 22.47
C SER A 108 -6.21 -19.20 21.18
N ARG A 109 -6.72 -18.71 20.05
CA ARG A 109 -6.69 -19.38 18.74
C ARG A 109 -5.78 -18.68 17.73
N LEU A 110 -5.50 -17.40 17.95
CA LEU A 110 -4.69 -16.56 17.06
C LEU A 110 -3.39 -16.15 17.72
N HIS A 111 -2.37 -15.87 16.92
CA HIS A 111 -1.13 -15.21 17.31
C HIS A 111 -1.08 -13.76 16.81
N LEU A 112 -1.84 -13.44 15.76
CA LEU A 112 -1.96 -12.10 15.20
C LEU A 112 -3.39 -11.86 14.73
N GLY A 113 -4.00 -10.77 15.19
CA GLY A 113 -5.25 -10.23 14.67
C GLY A 113 -4.97 -8.99 13.82
N LEU A 114 -5.42 -8.98 12.57
CA LEU A 114 -5.34 -7.84 11.67
C LEU A 114 -6.69 -7.13 11.59
N VAL A 115 -6.70 -5.80 11.48
CA VAL A 115 -7.88 -4.99 11.19
C VAL A 115 -7.58 -4.05 10.04
N GLU A 116 -8.42 -4.07 9.02
CA GLU A 116 -8.40 -3.10 7.92
C GLU A 116 -9.40 -1.97 8.22
N ASN A 117 -8.89 -0.87 8.77
CA ASN A 117 -9.71 0.28 9.15
C ASN A 117 -9.91 1.23 7.97
N ARG A 118 -11.16 1.56 7.64
CA ARG A 118 -11.49 2.65 6.71
C ARG A 118 -10.96 3.97 7.25
N VAL A 119 -10.49 4.82 6.34
CA VAL A 119 -9.99 6.16 6.68
C VAL A 119 -10.92 7.30 6.27
N MET A 120 -12.10 7.02 5.71
CA MET A 120 -13.14 8.04 5.49
C MET A 120 -13.69 8.62 6.79
N HIS A 121 -13.45 7.95 7.91
CA HIS A 121 -13.80 8.39 9.27
C HIS A 121 -12.81 7.82 10.29
N PRO A 122 -12.64 8.45 11.47
CA PRO A 122 -11.72 7.96 12.49
C PRO A 122 -12.33 6.90 13.43
N TYR A 123 -13.61 6.55 13.31
CA TYR A 123 -14.32 5.77 14.34
C TYR A 123 -13.79 4.35 14.53
N SER A 124 -13.64 3.56 13.46
CA SER A 124 -13.12 2.19 13.55
C SER A 124 -11.67 2.17 14.02
N GLN A 125 -10.86 3.14 13.56
CA GLN A 125 -9.48 3.34 14.00
C GLN A 125 -9.41 3.57 15.53
N LYS A 126 -10.29 4.41 16.08
CA LYS A 126 -10.40 4.64 17.54
C LYS A 126 -10.79 3.37 18.32
N VAL A 127 -11.72 2.58 17.78
CA VAL A 127 -12.11 1.29 18.39
C VAL A 127 -10.93 0.33 18.40
N SER A 128 -10.22 0.18 17.28
CA SER A 128 -9.00 -0.64 17.20
C SER A 128 -7.92 -0.17 18.19
N ALA A 129 -7.58 1.11 18.19
CA ALA A 129 -6.54 1.67 19.05
C ALA A 129 -6.85 1.47 20.55
N SER A 130 -8.10 1.72 20.97
CA SER A 130 -8.54 1.51 22.36
C SER A 130 -8.52 0.06 22.82
N HIS A 131 -8.49 -0.90 21.88
CA HIS A 131 -8.39 -2.33 22.15
C HIS A 131 -7.01 -2.88 21.81
N GLY A 132 -5.97 -2.03 21.89
CA GLY A 132 -4.56 -2.40 21.76
C GLY A 132 -4.17 -2.99 20.40
N PHE A 133 -4.88 -2.62 19.34
CA PHE A 133 -4.37 -2.78 17.99
C PHE A 133 -3.48 -1.58 17.65
N THR A 134 -2.32 -1.84 17.05
CA THR A 134 -1.32 -0.84 16.67
C THR A 134 -1.29 -0.69 15.15
N PRO A 135 -1.16 0.53 14.59
CA PRO A 135 -0.96 0.72 13.16
C PRO A 135 0.25 -0.05 12.63
N LEU A 136 0.06 -0.80 11.54
CA LEU A 136 1.09 -1.55 10.84
C LEU A 136 1.36 -1.01 9.41
N GLY A 137 0.45 -0.19 8.89
CA GLY A 137 0.63 0.42 7.58
C GLY A 137 -0.58 1.23 7.09
N PHE A 138 -0.45 1.72 5.87
CA PHE A 138 -1.48 2.45 5.15
C PHE A 138 -1.58 1.91 3.73
N ILE A 139 -2.72 1.34 3.36
CA ILE A 139 -2.93 0.66 2.09
C ILE A 139 -3.80 1.56 1.20
N PRO A 140 -3.24 2.15 0.14
CA PRO A 140 -3.99 3.08 -0.70
C PRO A 140 -4.91 2.35 -1.68
N HIS A 141 -6.09 2.93 -1.92
CA HIS A 141 -7.06 2.52 -2.97
C HIS A 141 -7.48 1.03 -2.94
N LYS A 142 -7.38 0.39 -1.77
CA LYS A 142 -7.69 -1.04 -1.59
C LYS A 142 -9.20 -1.30 -1.73
N LEU A 143 -10.02 -0.57 -0.97
CA LEU A 143 -11.45 -0.86 -0.84
C LEU A 143 -12.26 -0.14 -1.92
N ARG A 144 -13.25 -0.82 -2.50
CA ARG A 144 -14.17 -0.21 -3.47
C ARG A 144 -15.61 -0.30 -2.97
N ILE A 145 -16.17 0.84 -2.53
CA ILE A 145 -17.58 0.97 -2.12
C ILE A 145 -18.28 1.86 -3.16
N LEU A 146 -18.05 3.18 -3.07
CA LEU A 146 -18.51 4.18 -4.04
C LEU A 146 -17.34 4.72 -4.87
N THR A 147 -16.27 5.07 -4.17
CA THR A 147 -14.94 5.41 -4.71
C THR A 147 -13.92 4.40 -4.19
N ARG A 148 -12.67 4.47 -4.68
CA ARG A 148 -11.58 3.69 -4.09
C ARG A 148 -11.10 4.39 -2.83
N GLU A 149 -11.23 3.71 -1.71
CA GLU A 149 -10.86 4.22 -0.40
C GLU A 149 -9.51 3.66 0.04
N HIS A 150 -8.84 4.42 0.90
CA HIS A 150 -7.65 3.95 1.58
C HIS A 150 -8.01 3.22 2.88
N ILE A 151 -7.09 2.39 3.35
CA ILE A 151 -7.21 1.63 4.58
C ILE A 151 -6.01 1.91 5.45
N SER A 152 -6.21 2.05 6.76
CA SER A 152 -5.12 1.93 7.73
C SER A 152 -5.13 0.52 8.30
N LEU A 153 -4.03 -0.22 8.08
CA LEU A 153 -3.86 -1.58 8.58
C LEU A 153 -3.40 -1.51 10.04
N TYR A 154 -4.05 -2.29 10.90
CA TYR A 154 -3.76 -2.39 12.31
C TYR A 154 -3.52 -3.86 12.70
N GLY A 155 -2.71 -4.09 13.73
CA GLY A 155 -2.41 -5.43 14.24
C GLY A 155 -2.43 -5.50 15.76
N ARG A 156 -2.91 -6.62 16.29
CA ARG A 156 -2.83 -7.00 17.70
C ARG A 156 -2.20 -8.37 17.83
N TYR A 157 -1.21 -8.49 18.70
CA TYR A 157 -0.47 -9.73 18.93
C TYR A 157 -1.02 -10.47 20.16
N PHE A 158 -1.08 -11.78 20.06
CA PHE A 158 -1.57 -12.69 21.09
C PHE A 158 -0.54 -13.77 21.38
N GLY A 159 -0.60 -14.37 22.58
CA GLY A 159 0.32 -15.42 23.01
C GLY A 159 1.79 -15.01 22.84
N ASP A 160 2.62 -15.97 22.41
CA ASP A 160 4.07 -15.79 22.25
C ASP A 160 4.48 -15.31 20.85
N SER A 161 3.55 -14.73 20.07
CA SER A 161 3.78 -14.36 18.67
C SER A 161 5.03 -13.49 18.47
N LEU A 162 5.16 -12.41 19.25
CA LEU A 162 6.32 -11.52 19.17
C LEU A 162 7.58 -12.14 19.79
N SER A 163 7.44 -13.02 20.78
CA SER A 163 8.58 -13.74 21.39
C SER A 163 9.21 -14.74 20.41
N LEU A 164 8.40 -15.31 19.51
CA LEU A 164 8.84 -16.22 18.44
C LEU A 164 9.30 -15.48 17.18
N ARG A 165 9.22 -14.15 17.16
CA ARG A 165 9.66 -13.34 16.03
C ARG A 165 11.15 -13.55 15.79
N ARG A 166 11.52 -13.88 14.56
CA ARG A 166 12.90 -13.86 14.11
C ARG A 166 13.42 -12.43 14.13
N ASN A 167 14.64 -12.23 14.60
CA ASN A 167 15.28 -10.91 14.63
C ASN A 167 16.11 -10.65 13.37
N HIS A 168 16.45 -9.37 13.19
CA HIS A 168 17.30 -8.87 12.10
C HIS A 168 16.76 -9.14 10.68
N PRO A 169 15.53 -8.69 10.38
CA PRO A 169 15.01 -8.69 9.01
C PRO A 169 15.90 -7.85 8.10
N ARG A 170 15.99 -8.23 6.82
CA ARG A 170 16.76 -7.55 5.78
C ARG A 170 15.82 -6.90 4.78
N ILE A 171 15.68 -5.58 4.90
CA ILE A 171 14.69 -4.81 4.13
C ILE A 171 15.37 -3.79 3.22
N ILE A 172 14.72 -3.50 2.10
CA ILE A 172 15.14 -2.42 1.20
C ILE A 172 14.98 -1.04 1.87
N PRO A 173 15.77 -0.02 1.49
CA PRO A 173 15.68 1.33 2.06
C PRO A 173 14.27 1.92 2.07
N GLU A 174 13.49 1.64 1.04
CA GLU A 174 12.12 2.13 0.87
C GLU A 174 11.15 1.62 1.94
N ALA A 175 11.45 0.49 2.59
CA ALA A 175 10.64 -0.07 3.67
C ALA A 175 11.14 0.33 5.07
N ALA A 176 12.33 0.95 5.19
CA ALA A 176 13.01 1.18 6.45
C ALA A 176 12.21 2.05 7.42
N ALA A 177 11.72 3.20 6.96
CA ALA A 177 10.96 4.13 7.80
C ALA A 177 9.61 3.53 8.27
N ILE A 178 8.95 2.72 7.44
CA ILE A 178 7.73 1.99 7.82
C ILE A 178 8.06 0.97 8.91
N ALA A 179 9.10 0.17 8.71
CA ALA A 179 9.52 -0.85 9.68
C ALA A 179 9.92 -0.23 11.03
N GLU A 180 10.66 0.86 11.03
CA GLU A 180 11.08 1.59 12.24
C GLU A 180 9.87 2.08 13.04
N LEU A 181 8.92 2.77 12.39
CA LEU A 181 7.70 3.26 13.04
C LEU A 181 6.85 2.13 13.62
N VAL A 182 6.70 1.02 12.87
CA VAL A 182 5.90 -0.13 13.32
C VAL A 182 6.57 -0.84 14.51
N LEU A 183 7.86 -1.13 14.42
CA LEU A 183 8.59 -1.80 15.50
C LEU A 183 8.58 -0.94 16.77
N ALA A 184 8.86 0.36 16.65
CA ALA A 184 8.79 1.30 17.77
C ALA A 184 7.38 1.40 18.36
N GLY A 185 6.35 1.45 17.50
CA GLY A 185 4.94 1.49 17.93
C GLY A 185 4.49 0.25 18.71
N LEU A 186 5.13 -0.90 18.47
CA LEU A 186 4.91 -2.15 19.21
C LEU A 186 5.81 -2.28 20.45
N GLY A 187 6.66 -1.29 20.74
CA GLY A 187 7.64 -1.35 21.82
C GLY A 187 8.81 -2.31 21.55
N LEU A 188 9.02 -2.71 20.29
CA LEU A 188 10.15 -3.52 19.86
C LEU A 188 11.33 -2.62 19.51
N ARG A 189 12.55 -3.12 19.73
CA ARG A 189 13.75 -2.45 19.23
C ARG A 189 13.74 -2.49 17.69
N PRO A 190 13.89 -1.37 16.98
CA PRO A 190 14.16 -1.40 15.55
C PRO A 190 15.47 -2.15 15.28
N ASP A 191 15.34 -3.36 14.73
CA ASP A 191 16.44 -4.30 14.50
C ASP A 191 16.63 -4.65 13.02
N ALA A 192 15.85 -4.02 12.13
CA ALA A 192 15.94 -4.24 10.70
C ALA A 192 17.29 -3.77 10.14
N ILE A 193 17.92 -4.64 9.36
CA ILE A 193 19.11 -4.37 8.57
C ILE A 193 18.65 -3.78 7.24
N ILE A 194 19.09 -2.57 6.92
CA ILE A 194 18.85 -1.95 5.62
C ILE A 194 19.82 -2.57 4.60
N ASP A 195 19.26 -3.13 3.53
CA ASP A 195 19.99 -3.79 2.45
C ASP A 195 19.85 -3.00 1.14
N ASP A 196 20.86 -2.20 0.84
CA ASP A 196 20.97 -1.37 -0.37
C ASP A 196 21.85 -2.02 -1.46
N HIS A 197 22.35 -3.24 -1.21
CA HIS A 197 23.30 -3.95 -2.09
C HIS A 197 22.68 -5.12 -2.86
N SER A 198 21.61 -5.73 -2.34
CA SER A 198 20.97 -6.87 -3.00
C SER A 198 20.37 -6.47 -4.36
N ALA A 199 20.76 -7.19 -5.41
CA ALA A 199 20.24 -7.00 -6.75
C ALA A 199 18.83 -7.60 -6.90
N SER A 200 18.02 -7.10 -7.84
CA SER A 200 16.78 -7.77 -8.24
C SER A 200 17.05 -9.14 -8.88
N TYR A 201 16.04 -9.99 -8.94
CA TYR A 201 16.05 -11.18 -9.79
C TYR A 201 16.28 -10.81 -11.26
N PRO A 202 17.03 -11.65 -12.01
CA PRO A 202 17.43 -11.33 -13.37
C PRO A 202 16.23 -11.25 -14.31
N GLN A 203 16.30 -10.32 -15.27
CA GLN A 203 15.36 -10.29 -16.38
C GLN A 203 15.66 -11.45 -17.33
N SER A 204 14.62 -12.21 -17.69
CA SER A 204 14.71 -13.26 -18.70
C SER A 204 14.08 -12.76 -20.00
N GLU A 205 14.65 -13.15 -21.15
CA GLU A 205 14.01 -12.87 -22.43
C GLU A 205 12.66 -13.60 -22.53
N PRO A 206 11.57 -12.93 -22.95
CA PRO A 206 10.24 -13.54 -23.03
C PRO A 206 10.18 -14.82 -23.88
N ARG A 207 11.09 -14.96 -24.85
CA ARG A 207 11.20 -16.15 -25.73
C ARG A 207 11.70 -17.40 -25.01
N HIS A 208 12.25 -17.27 -23.81
CA HIS A 208 12.77 -18.39 -23.04
C HIS A 208 11.69 -19.21 -22.33
N TYR A 209 10.48 -18.68 -22.21
CA TYR A 209 9.39 -19.36 -21.52
C TYR A 209 8.09 -19.33 -22.32
N GLU A 210 7.38 -20.45 -22.26
CA GLU A 210 5.99 -20.57 -22.69
C GLU A 210 5.08 -20.41 -21.48
N LEU A 211 4.01 -19.63 -21.64
CA LEU A 211 3.03 -19.37 -20.59
C LEU A 211 1.81 -20.28 -20.75
N GLU A 212 1.39 -20.94 -19.67
CA GLU A 212 0.12 -21.67 -19.60
C GLU A 212 -0.59 -21.40 -18.27
N GLU A 213 -1.92 -21.55 -18.24
CA GLU A 213 -2.66 -21.62 -16.98
C GLU A 213 -2.59 -23.05 -16.41
N LEU A 214 -2.45 -23.16 -15.09
CA LEU A 214 -2.38 -24.47 -14.45
C LEU A 214 -3.67 -25.26 -14.66
N THR A 215 -3.52 -26.47 -15.16
CA THR A 215 -4.58 -27.48 -15.18
C THR A 215 -4.30 -28.59 -14.16
N THR A 216 -5.20 -29.57 -14.03
CA THR A 216 -4.93 -30.80 -13.27
C THR A 216 -3.65 -31.50 -13.75
N ALA A 217 -3.34 -31.39 -15.06
CA ALA A 217 -2.10 -31.84 -15.65
C ALA A 217 -0.98 -30.81 -15.39
N GLY A 218 -0.23 -31.00 -14.30
CA GLY A 218 0.88 -30.11 -13.90
C GLY A 218 0.99 -29.94 -12.39
N TYR A 219 -0.12 -30.11 -11.68
CA TYR A 219 -0.20 -30.00 -10.22
C TYR A 219 0.83 -30.88 -9.49
N ALA A 220 0.93 -32.17 -9.85
CA ALA A 220 1.88 -33.09 -9.23
C ALA A 220 3.36 -32.71 -9.50
N THR A 221 3.65 -32.12 -10.66
CA THR A 221 4.99 -31.66 -11.01
C THR A 221 5.37 -30.42 -10.20
N LEU A 222 4.46 -29.46 -10.05
CA LEU A 222 4.68 -28.29 -9.20
C LEU A 222 4.87 -28.67 -7.73
N LEU A 223 4.08 -29.61 -7.20
CA LEU A 223 4.28 -30.11 -5.83
C LEU A 223 5.66 -30.76 -5.64
N ARG A 224 6.21 -31.42 -6.67
CA ARG A 224 7.57 -31.97 -6.62
C ARG A 224 8.63 -30.87 -6.60
N ILE A 225 8.41 -29.79 -7.36
CA ILE A 225 9.28 -28.60 -7.35
C ILE A 225 9.25 -27.96 -5.96
N GLU A 226 8.04 -27.77 -5.38
CA GLU A 226 7.85 -27.27 -4.02
C GLU A 226 8.61 -28.12 -2.99
N ARG A 227 8.39 -29.45 -3.01
CA ARG A 227 9.02 -30.40 -2.07
C ARG A 227 10.54 -30.43 -2.16
N GLY A 228 11.09 -30.26 -3.37
CA GLY A 228 12.51 -30.42 -3.64
C GLY A 228 13.36 -29.19 -3.32
N ARG A 229 12.79 -27.98 -3.30
CA ARG A 229 13.57 -26.73 -3.32
C ARG A 229 13.01 -25.52 -2.56
N VAL A 230 11.84 -25.57 -1.92
CA VAL A 230 11.40 -24.45 -1.07
C VAL A 230 12.17 -24.49 0.25
N ARG A 231 13.43 -24.04 0.24
CA ARG A 231 14.17 -23.76 1.48
C ARG A 231 13.92 -22.35 2.01
N HIS A 232 13.47 -21.41 1.17
CA HIS A 232 13.21 -20.03 1.59
C HIS A 232 11.98 -19.46 0.83
N ARG A 233 10.80 -19.55 1.45
CA ARG A 233 9.58 -18.94 0.89
C ARG A 233 9.70 -17.42 1.00
N GLU A 234 9.52 -16.73 -0.13
CA GLU A 234 9.63 -15.27 -0.18
C GLU A 234 8.28 -14.57 -0.29
N ILE A 235 7.28 -15.18 -0.94
CA ILE A 235 5.93 -14.61 -1.07
C ILE A 235 4.95 -15.35 -0.15
N PHE A 236 4.15 -14.58 0.56
CA PHE A 236 3.20 -15.04 1.54
C PHE A 236 1.76 -14.77 1.10
N GLY A 237 0.96 -15.83 1.06
CA GLY A 237 -0.46 -15.78 0.81
C GLY A 237 -1.26 -16.72 1.71
N PRO A 238 -2.60 -16.53 1.75
CA PRO A 238 -3.53 -17.28 2.58
C PRO A 238 -3.73 -18.74 2.15
N MET A 239 -3.30 -19.08 0.94
CA MET A 239 -3.39 -20.42 0.38
C MET A 239 -2.07 -20.83 -0.24
N ARG A 240 -1.87 -22.14 -0.33
CA ARG A 240 -0.66 -22.77 -0.86
C ARG A 240 -1.04 -23.93 -1.76
N LEU A 241 -0.20 -24.26 -2.74
CA LEU A 241 -0.48 -25.33 -3.69
C LEU A 241 -0.80 -26.66 -2.99
N HIS A 242 -0.08 -26.99 -1.92
CA HIS A 242 -0.26 -28.25 -1.18
C HIS A 242 -1.60 -28.39 -0.44
N TYR A 243 -2.44 -27.36 -0.39
CA TYR A 243 -3.80 -27.45 0.19
C TYR A 243 -4.74 -28.27 -0.70
N GLY A 244 -4.34 -28.56 -1.93
CA GLY A 244 -5.15 -29.34 -2.86
C GLY A 244 -5.84 -28.47 -3.90
N LEU A 245 -5.91 -28.98 -5.13
CA LEU A 245 -6.53 -28.27 -6.26
C LEU A 245 -8.00 -27.91 -5.99
N PHE A 246 -8.75 -28.77 -5.29
CA PHE A 246 -10.15 -28.50 -4.94
C PHE A 246 -10.29 -27.26 -4.05
N GLN A 247 -9.44 -27.09 -3.05
CA GLN A 247 -9.50 -25.91 -2.17
C GLN A 247 -9.12 -24.64 -2.93
N LEU A 248 -8.11 -24.72 -3.82
CA LEU A 248 -7.70 -23.60 -4.67
C LEU A 248 -8.83 -23.16 -5.62
N GLN A 249 -9.52 -24.13 -6.24
CA GLN A 249 -10.68 -23.88 -7.10
C GLN A 249 -11.84 -23.27 -6.30
N ALA A 250 -12.12 -23.78 -5.10
CA ALA A 250 -13.19 -23.26 -4.23
C ALA A 250 -12.93 -21.81 -3.78
N ARG A 251 -11.68 -21.35 -3.78
CA ARG A 251 -11.30 -19.96 -3.48
C ARG A 251 -10.91 -19.16 -4.72
N HIS A 252 -11.31 -19.60 -5.93
CA HIS A 252 -11.07 -18.91 -7.19
C HIS A 252 -9.60 -18.48 -7.39
N SER A 253 -8.67 -19.36 -6.98
CA SER A 253 -7.22 -19.14 -7.15
C SER A 253 -6.76 -19.66 -8.52
N SER A 254 -6.02 -18.84 -9.26
CA SER A 254 -5.42 -19.19 -10.55
C SER A 254 -3.90 -19.26 -10.44
N TYR A 255 -3.27 -20.03 -11.33
CA TYR A 255 -1.81 -20.15 -11.41
C TYR A 255 -1.35 -19.97 -12.85
N LEU A 256 -0.39 -19.07 -13.06
CA LEU A 256 0.34 -18.96 -14.33
C LEU A 256 1.62 -19.78 -14.23
N ILE A 257 1.90 -20.58 -15.24
CA ILE A 257 3.03 -21.50 -15.30
C ILE A 257 3.99 -21.05 -16.39
N ALA A 258 5.28 -20.97 -16.04
CA ALA A 258 6.36 -20.78 -17.00
C ALA A 258 6.96 -22.15 -17.35
N ARG A 259 6.97 -22.48 -18.64
CA ARG A 259 7.60 -23.68 -19.19
C ARG A 259 8.84 -23.34 -19.99
N ARG A 260 9.87 -24.18 -19.90
CA ARG A 260 11.06 -24.12 -20.75
C ARG A 260 11.34 -25.51 -21.30
N ASP A 261 11.49 -25.62 -22.61
CA ASP A 261 11.78 -26.88 -23.30
C ASP A 261 10.80 -28.02 -22.93
N GLY A 262 9.50 -27.69 -22.79
CA GLY A 262 8.46 -28.64 -22.41
C GLY A 262 8.48 -29.09 -20.94
N GLN A 263 9.26 -28.44 -20.07
CA GLN A 263 9.29 -28.67 -18.62
C GLN A 263 8.83 -27.46 -17.83
N ILE A 264 8.20 -27.66 -16.67
CA ILE A 264 7.79 -26.57 -15.78
C ILE A 264 9.04 -25.97 -15.11
N ALA A 265 9.25 -24.67 -15.33
CA ALA A 265 10.34 -23.89 -14.73
C ALA A 265 9.88 -23.09 -13.50
N GLY A 266 8.61 -22.70 -13.43
CA GLY A 266 8.03 -22.04 -12.26
C GLY A 266 6.54 -21.76 -12.41
N ALA A 267 5.94 -21.21 -11.35
CA ALA A 267 4.55 -20.82 -11.28
C ALA A 267 4.34 -19.62 -10.36
N ILE A 268 3.31 -18.82 -10.64
CA ILE A 268 2.82 -17.77 -9.74
C ILE A 268 1.32 -17.96 -9.50
N GLY A 269 0.94 -18.08 -8.23
CA GLY A 269 -0.45 -18.22 -7.80
C GLY A 269 -1.04 -16.87 -7.40
N TYR A 270 -2.29 -16.61 -7.75
CA TYR A 270 -2.99 -15.37 -7.40
C TYR A 270 -4.50 -15.59 -7.23
N VAL A 271 -5.14 -14.67 -6.51
CA VAL A 271 -6.61 -14.53 -6.45
C VAL A 271 -6.98 -13.19 -7.03
N PHE A 272 -8.06 -13.17 -7.81
CA PHE A 272 -8.67 -11.95 -8.34
C PHE A 272 -10.03 -11.72 -7.70
N ASP A 273 -10.19 -10.58 -7.01
CA ASP A 273 -11.47 -10.08 -6.55
C ASP A 273 -12.11 -9.25 -7.67
N GLU A 274 -13.16 -9.78 -8.29
CA GLU A 274 -13.86 -9.12 -9.41
C GLU A 274 -14.61 -7.84 -8.99
N LEU A 275 -15.06 -7.78 -7.73
CA LEU A 275 -15.82 -6.64 -7.20
C LEU A 275 -14.87 -5.46 -6.98
N GLU A 276 -13.79 -5.69 -6.24
CA GLU A 276 -12.79 -4.67 -5.91
C GLU A 276 -11.79 -4.41 -7.04
N ARG A 277 -11.70 -5.33 -8.00
CA ARG A 277 -10.67 -5.37 -9.06
C ARG A 277 -9.27 -5.45 -8.49
N ASN A 278 -9.11 -6.23 -7.43
CA ASN A 278 -7.87 -6.43 -6.69
C ASN A 278 -7.27 -7.80 -7.00
N VAL A 279 -5.97 -7.84 -7.26
CA VAL A 279 -5.21 -9.10 -7.36
C VAL A 279 -4.33 -9.25 -6.12
N ARG A 280 -4.39 -10.41 -5.47
CA ARG A 280 -3.47 -10.79 -4.38
C ARG A 280 -2.60 -11.95 -4.84
N VAL A 281 -1.29 -11.78 -4.80
CA VAL A 281 -0.34 -12.86 -5.09
C VAL A 281 -0.28 -13.79 -3.88
N LEU A 282 -0.42 -15.10 -4.12
CA LEU A 282 -0.46 -16.12 -3.08
C LEU A 282 0.92 -16.70 -2.79
N GLU A 283 1.63 -17.04 -3.87
CA GLU A 283 2.95 -17.68 -3.82
C GLU A 283 3.61 -17.64 -5.19
N LEU A 284 4.93 -17.85 -5.18
CA LEU A 284 5.73 -18.01 -6.38
C LEU A 284 6.66 -19.20 -6.18
N ILE A 285 6.58 -20.15 -7.10
CA ILE A 285 7.31 -21.40 -7.09
C ILE A 285 8.28 -21.35 -8.27
N SER A 286 9.56 -21.64 -8.06
CA SER A 286 10.52 -21.66 -9.15
C SER A 286 11.62 -22.69 -8.96
N VAL A 287 12.11 -23.25 -10.07
CA VAL A 287 13.20 -24.24 -10.07
C VAL A 287 14.57 -23.55 -9.93
N HIS A 288 14.69 -22.31 -10.39
CA HIS A 288 15.87 -21.44 -10.34
C HIS A 288 15.44 -19.98 -10.52
N ASP A 289 16.36 -19.01 -10.46
CA ASP A 289 16.00 -17.58 -10.40
C ASP A 289 15.34 -17.01 -11.66
N GLY A 290 15.70 -17.52 -12.85
CA GLY A 290 15.26 -16.98 -14.15
C GLY A 290 13.75 -16.70 -14.34
N PRO A 291 12.81 -17.62 -14.01
CA PRO A 291 11.39 -17.43 -14.24
C PRO A 291 10.73 -16.44 -13.26
N ILE A 292 11.37 -16.11 -12.14
CA ILE A 292 10.75 -15.34 -11.05
C ILE A 292 10.25 -13.98 -11.55
N ARG A 293 11.15 -13.19 -12.14
CA ARG A 293 10.80 -11.87 -12.69
C ARG A 293 9.83 -11.98 -13.87
N TYR A 294 10.05 -12.95 -14.76
CA TYR A 294 9.17 -13.21 -15.90
C TYR A 294 7.72 -13.48 -15.46
N LEU A 295 7.52 -14.32 -14.44
CA LEU A 295 6.19 -14.64 -13.91
C LEU A 295 5.51 -13.42 -13.29
N LEU A 296 6.25 -12.58 -12.56
CA LEU A 296 5.72 -11.32 -12.01
C LEU A 296 5.33 -10.32 -13.11
N GLU A 297 6.19 -10.12 -14.11
CA GLU A 297 5.91 -9.27 -15.27
C GLU A 297 4.67 -9.76 -16.04
N THR A 298 4.58 -11.08 -16.22
CA THR A 298 3.47 -11.72 -16.91
C THR A 298 2.16 -11.57 -16.15
N LEU A 299 2.16 -11.80 -14.83
CA LEU A 299 0.97 -11.55 -14.01
C LEU A 299 0.52 -10.10 -14.12
N LEU A 300 1.44 -9.15 -14.08
CA LEU A 300 1.14 -7.73 -14.24
C LEU A 300 0.54 -7.39 -15.61
N GLU A 301 0.96 -8.10 -16.66
CA GLU A 301 0.35 -7.98 -17.99
C GLU A 301 -1.06 -8.59 -18.01
N THR A 302 -1.24 -9.79 -17.47
CA THR A 302 -2.56 -10.43 -17.32
C THR A 302 -3.53 -9.54 -16.53
N CYS A 303 -3.05 -8.90 -15.46
CA CYS A 303 -3.81 -7.93 -14.68
C CYS A 303 -4.36 -6.78 -15.55
N ARG A 304 -3.52 -6.23 -16.44
CA ARG A 304 -3.90 -5.10 -17.31
C ARG A 304 -4.77 -5.52 -18.49
N GLN A 305 -4.36 -6.57 -19.21
CA GLN A 305 -4.96 -6.94 -20.50
C GLN A 305 -6.19 -7.83 -20.36
N THR A 306 -6.21 -8.70 -19.35
CA THR A 306 -7.22 -9.77 -19.24
C THR A 306 -8.18 -9.52 -18.09
N LEU A 307 -7.68 -9.22 -16.90
CA LEU A 307 -8.52 -9.11 -15.69
C LEU A 307 -9.16 -7.72 -15.52
N GLY A 308 -8.56 -6.69 -16.13
CA GLY A 308 -8.92 -5.30 -15.83
C GLY A 308 -8.73 -4.98 -14.36
N ALA A 309 -7.67 -5.50 -13.75
CA ALA A 309 -7.33 -5.26 -12.36
C ALA A 309 -6.80 -3.83 -12.19
N HIS A 310 -7.11 -3.22 -11.05
CA HIS A 310 -6.70 -1.85 -10.74
C HIS A 310 -5.66 -1.80 -9.61
N TYR A 311 -5.40 -2.92 -8.95
CA TYR A 311 -4.57 -3.01 -7.76
C TYR A 311 -3.98 -4.41 -7.67
N VAL A 312 -2.69 -4.50 -7.33
CA VAL A 312 -1.99 -5.76 -7.10
C VAL A 312 -1.24 -5.66 -5.77
N GLU A 313 -1.40 -6.65 -4.90
CA GLU A 313 -0.67 -6.74 -3.63
C GLU A 313 0.10 -8.05 -3.49
N VAL A 314 1.20 -7.95 -2.74
CA VAL A 314 2.06 -9.07 -2.37
C VAL A 314 2.51 -8.86 -0.93
N ASP A 315 2.32 -9.87 -0.07
CA ASP A 315 3.03 -9.93 1.20
C ASP A 315 4.36 -10.66 0.95
N VAL A 316 5.49 -9.98 1.12
CA VAL A 316 6.84 -10.54 0.88
C VAL A 316 7.60 -10.67 2.20
N SER A 317 8.44 -11.69 2.30
CA SER A 317 9.35 -11.88 3.44
C SER A 317 10.25 -10.67 3.63
N ALA A 318 10.28 -10.14 4.85
CA ALA A 318 11.24 -9.13 5.26
C ALA A 318 12.69 -9.66 5.31
N TYR A 319 12.93 -10.92 4.94
CA TYR A 319 14.25 -11.55 4.83
C TYR A 319 14.66 -11.81 3.37
N ALA A 320 13.86 -11.36 2.41
CA ALA A 320 14.07 -11.56 0.97
C ALA A 320 14.30 -10.22 0.23
N PRO A 321 15.45 -9.54 0.44
CA PRO A 321 15.70 -8.23 -0.17
C PRO A 321 15.75 -8.28 -1.71
N HIS A 322 16.17 -9.40 -2.30
CA HIS A 322 16.13 -9.62 -3.77
C HIS A 322 14.71 -9.52 -4.33
N MET A 323 13.73 -10.19 -3.68
CA MET A 323 12.33 -10.13 -4.07
C MET A 323 11.75 -8.72 -3.84
N GLN A 324 12.03 -8.10 -2.69
CA GLN A 324 11.60 -6.74 -2.39
C GLN A 324 12.11 -5.74 -3.46
N ARG A 325 13.39 -5.83 -3.86
CA ARG A 325 13.98 -5.02 -4.94
C ARG A 325 13.34 -5.29 -6.30
N THR A 326 13.08 -6.56 -6.61
CA THR A 326 12.39 -6.97 -7.84
C THR A 326 11.00 -6.35 -7.92
N LEU A 327 10.21 -6.43 -6.84
CA LEU A 327 8.89 -5.82 -6.76
C LEU A 327 8.97 -4.30 -6.88
N LEU A 328 9.95 -3.65 -6.25
CA LEU A 328 10.16 -2.21 -6.36
C LEU A 328 10.37 -1.77 -7.82
N GLU A 329 11.30 -2.42 -8.53
CA GLU A 329 11.56 -2.18 -9.95
C GLU A 329 10.31 -2.42 -10.81
N LEU A 330 9.49 -3.41 -10.43
CA LEU A 330 8.25 -3.77 -11.11
C LEU A 330 7.04 -2.91 -10.76
N GLY A 331 7.18 -1.77 -10.08
CA GLY A 331 6.01 -0.90 -9.83
C GLY A 331 5.44 -0.95 -8.41
N PHE A 332 5.90 -1.85 -7.56
CA PHE A 332 5.35 -1.99 -6.21
C PHE A 332 6.04 -1.05 -5.22
N LEU A 333 5.30 -0.55 -4.25
CA LEU A 333 5.82 0.23 -3.12
C LEU A 333 5.48 -0.48 -1.81
N PRO A 334 6.35 -0.43 -0.78
CA PRO A 334 6.00 -0.92 0.55
C PRO A 334 4.91 -0.04 1.17
N VAL A 335 3.89 -0.67 1.73
CA VAL A 335 2.70 0.01 2.31
C VAL A 335 2.42 -0.40 3.75
N ALA A 336 2.96 -1.54 4.18
CA ALA A 336 2.88 -1.99 5.57
C ALA A 336 4.08 -2.86 5.93
N TYR A 337 4.41 -2.86 7.21
CA TYR A 337 5.36 -3.77 7.81
C TYR A 337 4.64 -4.56 8.91
N ILE A 338 4.71 -5.89 8.86
CA ILE A 338 3.92 -6.77 9.72
C ILE A 338 4.87 -7.73 10.44
N PRO A 339 5.29 -7.39 11.67
CA PRO A 339 6.11 -8.28 12.48
C PRO A 339 5.43 -9.62 12.74
N ALA A 340 6.20 -10.71 12.80
CA ALA A 340 5.74 -12.06 13.12
C ALA A 340 4.50 -12.52 12.30
N LEU A 341 4.43 -12.14 11.02
CA LEU A 341 3.30 -12.46 10.13
C LEU A 341 3.15 -13.96 9.89
N VAL A 342 4.24 -14.64 9.52
CA VAL A 342 4.20 -16.03 9.05
C VAL A 342 4.84 -16.96 10.06
N PHE A 343 4.20 -18.09 10.34
CA PHE A 343 4.83 -19.15 11.14
C PHE A 343 5.65 -20.05 10.21
N HIS A 344 6.95 -20.14 10.47
CA HIS A 344 7.87 -20.93 9.67
C HIS A 344 8.73 -21.80 10.59
N ASP A 345 8.49 -23.12 10.52
CA ASP A 345 9.10 -24.14 11.37
C ASP A 345 8.94 -23.85 12.88
N VAL A 346 9.91 -23.15 13.48
CA VAL A 346 9.97 -22.85 14.93
C VAL A 346 9.98 -21.36 15.23
N GLU A 347 9.94 -20.50 14.21
CA GLU A 347 10.05 -19.05 14.33
C GLU A 347 8.96 -18.34 13.53
N ARG A 348 8.83 -17.03 13.73
CA ARG A 348 7.91 -16.18 12.99
C ARG A 348 8.65 -15.16 12.15
N LEU A 349 8.31 -15.12 10.86
CA LEU A 349 8.91 -14.20 9.90
C LEU A 349 8.06 -12.94 9.78
N ASP A 350 8.74 -11.80 9.73
CA ASP A 350 8.13 -10.52 9.39
C ASP A 350 7.78 -10.46 7.90
N GLY A 351 6.70 -9.75 7.59
CA GLY A 351 6.28 -9.46 6.23
C GLY A 351 6.37 -7.97 5.90
N VAL A 352 6.69 -7.67 4.64
CA VAL A 352 6.50 -6.36 4.03
C VAL A 352 5.33 -6.50 3.05
N ARG A 353 4.25 -5.75 3.25
CA ARG A 353 3.19 -5.67 2.24
C ARG A 353 3.62 -4.67 1.19
N MET A 354 3.65 -5.09 -0.07
CA MET A 354 3.96 -4.23 -1.21
C MET A 354 2.79 -4.18 -2.18
N VAL A 355 2.51 -2.98 -2.71
CA VAL A 355 1.35 -2.71 -3.57
C VAL A 355 1.78 -2.02 -4.84
N ARG A 356 1.22 -2.46 -5.96
CA ARG A 356 1.24 -1.74 -7.23
C ARG A 356 -0.18 -1.30 -7.59
N LEU A 357 -0.37 0.01 -7.71
CA LEU A 357 -1.58 0.56 -8.29
C LEU A 357 -1.48 0.51 -9.82
N LEU A 358 -2.56 0.08 -10.46
CA LEU A 358 -2.71 0.08 -11.92
C LEU A 358 -3.61 1.23 -12.39
N THR A 359 -3.99 2.11 -11.46
CA THR A 359 -4.73 3.36 -11.66
C THR A 359 -3.95 4.53 -11.04
N PRO A 360 -4.17 5.78 -11.51
CA PRO A 360 -3.55 6.96 -10.90
C PRO A 360 -3.82 7.06 -9.40
N PHE A 361 -2.83 7.54 -8.65
CA PHE A 361 -2.95 7.71 -7.22
C PHE A 361 -3.66 9.03 -6.87
N SER A 362 -4.39 9.05 -5.77
CA SER A 362 -5.05 10.23 -5.23
C SER A 362 -5.01 10.15 -3.71
N ALA A 363 -4.57 11.21 -3.04
CA ALA A 363 -4.48 11.31 -1.59
C ALA A 363 -5.74 11.94 -0.93
N ALA A 364 -6.87 11.99 -1.65
CA ALA A 364 -8.09 12.63 -1.17
C ALA A 364 -8.77 11.84 -0.03
N ASP A 365 -9.61 12.55 0.74
CA ASP A 365 -10.59 11.96 1.66
C ASP A 365 -10.03 11.12 2.83
N VAL A 366 -8.87 11.52 3.37
CA VAL A 366 -8.22 10.81 4.48
C VAL A 366 -8.49 11.47 5.84
N GLN A 367 -9.20 10.77 6.72
CA GLN A 367 -9.42 11.13 8.13
C GLN A 367 -8.75 10.12 9.06
N LEU A 368 -7.54 10.44 9.52
CA LEU A 368 -6.69 9.53 10.29
C LEU A 368 -6.78 9.75 11.79
N HIS A 369 -6.72 8.65 12.53
CA HIS A 369 -6.32 8.64 13.93
C HIS A 369 -4.86 9.09 14.06
N GLU A 370 -4.51 9.74 15.18
CA GLU A 370 -3.16 10.32 15.38
C GLU A 370 -2.04 9.28 15.21
N GLN A 371 -2.26 8.06 15.69
CA GLN A 371 -1.28 6.97 15.61
C GLN A 371 -1.03 6.51 14.17
N SER A 372 -2.01 6.63 13.27
CA SER A 372 -1.88 6.21 11.86
C SER A 372 -1.21 7.27 10.98
N ARG A 373 -1.18 8.52 11.42
CA ARG A 373 -0.76 9.66 10.59
C ARG A 373 0.68 9.52 10.06
N PRO A 374 1.69 9.19 10.87
CA PRO A 374 3.06 9.09 10.37
C PRO A 374 3.23 8.04 9.26
N LEU A 375 2.61 6.86 9.41
CA LEU A 375 2.67 5.80 8.41
C LEU A 375 1.96 6.20 7.11
N ALA A 376 0.78 6.83 7.22
CA ALA A 376 0.05 7.28 6.04
C ALA A 376 0.81 8.35 5.26
N GLU A 377 1.43 9.32 5.95
CA GLU A 377 2.23 10.37 5.31
C GLU A 377 3.42 9.78 4.54
N LEU A 378 4.11 8.78 5.09
CA LEU A 378 5.20 8.10 4.39
C LEU A 378 4.71 7.41 3.10
N VAL A 379 3.62 6.65 3.19
CA VAL A 379 3.10 5.89 2.05
C VAL A 379 2.51 6.82 0.98
N ILE A 380 1.69 7.80 1.39
CA ILE A 380 1.12 8.81 0.46
C ILE A 380 2.25 9.49 -0.30
N ARG A 381 3.28 9.97 0.41
CA ARG A 381 4.44 10.61 -0.21
C ARG A 381 5.13 9.69 -1.23
N ALA A 382 5.35 8.42 -0.89
CA ALA A 382 6.00 7.47 -1.80
C ALA A 382 5.19 7.27 -3.10
N PHE A 383 3.86 7.20 -3.02
CA PHE A 383 3.00 7.07 -4.19
C PHE A 383 2.94 8.35 -5.03
N GLU A 384 2.84 9.52 -4.39
CA GLU A 384 2.92 10.81 -5.08
C GLU A 384 4.24 10.93 -5.84
N GLU A 385 5.37 10.72 -5.16
CA GLU A 385 6.70 10.80 -5.78
C GLU A 385 6.82 9.86 -6.98
N ARG A 386 6.27 8.64 -6.90
CA ARG A 386 6.31 7.67 -8.01
C ARG A 386 5.53 8.12 -9.25
N GLU A 387 4.37 8.74 -9.08
CA GLU A 387 3.57 9.23 -10.22
C GLU A 387 4.16 10.51 -10.83
N ILE A 388 4.77 11.33 -9.97
CA ILE A 388 5.24 12.66 -10.33
C ILE A 388 6.64 12.62 -10.97
N GLN A 389 7.55 11.79 -10.47
CA GLN A 389 8.94 11.75 -10.92
C GLN A 389 9.08 11.56 -12.45
N PRO A 390 8.33 10.67 -13.13
CA PRO A 390 8.37 10.55 -14.59
C PRO A 390 7.95 11.83 -15.30
N ARG A 391 6.87 12.49 -14.83
CA ARG A 391 6.38 13.76 -15.40
C ARG A 391 7.43 14.87 -15.27
N ILE A 392 8.10 14.93 -14.13
CA ILE A 392 9.19 15.90 -13.89
C ILE A 392 10.40 15.57 -14.77
N ALA A 393 10.79 14.30 -14.87
CA ALA A 393 11.91 13.88 -15.71
C ALA A 393 11.65 14.14 -17.20
N GLU A 394 10.40 14.03 -17.66
CA GLU A 394 9.98 14.36 -19.02
C GLU A 394 9.94 15.88 -19.26
N ALA A 395 9.48 16.65 -18.27
CA ALA A 395 9.40 18.10 -18.37
C ALA A 395 10.76 18.79 -18.24
N ALA A 396 11.69 18.23 -17.45
CA ALA A 396 12.96 18.89 -17.12
C ALA A 396 13.75 19.35 -18.36
N PRO A 397 14.00 18.53 -19.40
CA PRO A 397 14.73 18.97 -20.59
C PRO A 397 14.10 20.15 -21.34
N ASN A 398 12.79 20.36 -21.17
CA ASN A 398 12.01 21.44 -21.80
C ASN A 398 12.00 22.73 -20.95
N THR A 399 12.56 22.69 -19.75
CA THR A 399 12.69 23.88 -18.89
C THR A 399 14.02 24.56 -19.14
N LYS A 400 14.04 25.90 -19.16
CA LYS A 400 15.29 26.66 -19.41
C LYS A 400 16.40 26.27 -18.44
N LEU A 401 16.05 26.10 -17.16
CA LEU A 401 16.98 25.77 -16.09
C LEU A 401 17.65 24.40 -16.26
N PHE A 402 16.91 23.39 -16.72
CA PHE A 402 17.38 22.00 -16.85
C PHE A 402 17.59 21.56 -18.31
N HIS A 403 17.62 22.52 -19.23
CA HIS A 403 17.83 22.23 -20.64
C HIS A 403 19.16 21.50 -20.88
N GLY A 404 19.10 20.41 -21.64
CA GLY A 404 20.26 19.58 -22.00
C GLY A 404 20.59 18.47 -21.00
N LEU A 405 19.82 18.27 -19.93
CA LEU A 405 19.91 17.03 -19.15
C LEU A 405 19.49 15.83 -20.01
N ASN A 406 20.24 14.74 -19.93
CA ASN A 406 19.82 13.48 -20.54
C ASN A 406 18.73 12.78 -19.70
N ALA A 407 18.19 11.66 -20.20
CA ALA A 407 17.10 10.95 -19.54
C ALA A 407 17.48 10.40 -18.15
N GLU A 408 18.73 9.99 -17.94
CA GLU A 408 19.21 9.50 -16.64
C GLU A 408 19.35 10.66 -15.65
N GLN A 409 19.97 11.75 -16.07
CA GLN A 409 20.15 12.95 -15.27
C GLN A 409 18.80 13.59 -14.89
N SER A 410 17.83 13.59 -15.80
CA SER A 410 16.48 14.11 -15.55
C SER A 410 15.74 13.26 -14.51
N ARG A 411 15.91 11.92 -14.53
CA ARG A 411 15.38 11.04 -13.49
C ARG A 411 16.02 11.32 -12.13
N GLN A 412 17.33 11.56 -12.09
CA GLN A 412 18.05 11.89 -10.84
C GLN A 412 17.69 13.26 -10.30
N LEU A 413 17.41 14.24 -11.15
CA LEU A 413 16.85 15.51 -10.71
C LEU A 413 15.43 15.32 -10.15
N ALA A 414 14.61 14.50 -10.80
CA ALA A 414 13.23 14.28 -10.36
C ALA A 414 13.12 13.66 -8.96
N THR A 415 14.11 12.88 -8.50
CA THR A 415 14.11 12.27 -7.16
C THR A 415 14.21 13.27 -6.01
N ILE A 416 14.72 14.49 -6.28
CA ILE A 416 14.79 15.57 -5.29
C ILE A 416 13.65 16.59 -5.41
N CYS A 417 12.75 16.41 -6.38
CA CYS A 417 11.62 17.29 -6.60
C CYS A 417 10.38 16.81 -5.83
N ARG A 418 9.50 17.75 -5.45
CA ARG A 418 8.17 17.47 -4.88
C ARG A 418 7.10 18.18 -5.69
N LEU A 419 5.98 17.51 -5.98
CA LEU A 419 4.85 18.22 -6.57
C LEU A 419 4.21 19.13 -5.52
N THR A 420 3.96 20.37 -5.90
CA THR A 420 3.12 21.29 -5.13
C THR A 420 2.03 21.84 -6.05
N ARG A 421 0.84 22.06 -5.48
CA ARG A 421 -0.34 22.52 -6.21
C ARG A 421 -0.85 23.80 -5.58
N PHE A 422 -1.22 24.75 -6.41
CA PHE A 422 -1.75 26.05 -6.02
C PHE A 422 -3.02 26.32 -6.81
N ARG A 423 -4.07 26.79 -6.13
CA ARG A 423 -5.30 27.26 -6.78
C ARG A 423 -5.10 28.66 -7.34
N GLY A 424 -5.89 29.03 -8.35
CA GLY A 424 -5.91 30.40 -8.86
C GLY A 424 -6.08 31.44 -7.74
N GLY A 425 -5.15 32.39 -7.65
CA GLY A 425 -5.09 33.43 -6.61
C GLY A 425 -4.16 33.12 -5.43
N GLU A 426 -3.68 31.88 -5.26
CA GLU A 426 -2.74 31.52 -4.20
C GLU A 426 -1.31 32.02 -4.48
N GLN A 427 -0.57 32.33 -3.42
CA GLN A 427 0.84 32.72 -3.52
C GLN A 427 1.71 31.48 -3.61
N ILE A 428 2.54 31.41 -4.65
CA ILE A 428 3.50 30.32 -4.85
C ILE A 428 4.79 30.59 -4.09
N VAL A 429 5.31 31.82 -4.23
CA VAL A 429 6.44 32.34 -3.46
C VAL A 429 6.13 33.76 -3.01
N ARG A 430 6.72 34.20 -1.90
CA ARG A 430 6.47 35.52 -1.32
C ARG A 430 7.76 36.33 -1.23
N HIS A 431 7.70 37.59 -1.65
CA HIS A 431 8.83 38.51 -1.52
C HIS A 431 9.38 38.56 -0.09
N GLY A 432 10.70 38.45 0.04
CA GLY A 432 11.42 38.52 1.32
C GLY A 432 11.37 37.24 2.14
N GLU A 433 10.64 36.22 1.70
CA GLU A 433 10.65 34.90 2.34
C GLU A 433 11.90 34.11 1.91
N ALA A 434 12.59 33.53 2.89
CA ALA A 434 13.79 32.72 2.70
C ALA A 434 13.48 31.25 3.02
N ASP A 435 12.63 30.64 2.20
CA ASP A 435 12.20 29.24 2.34
C ASP A 435 13.18 28.24 1.68
N GLY A 436 14.14 28.74 0.89
CA GLY A 436 15.08 27.93 0.12
C GLY A 436 14.40 27.07 -0.93
N MET A 437 13.21 27.45 -1.40
CA MET A 437 12.42 26.70 -2.37
C MET A 437 12.55 27.30 -3.77
N THR A 438 12.56 26.43 -4.77
CA THR A 438 12.49 26.79 -6.19
C THR A 438 11.36 26.01 -6.82
N HIS A 439 10.57 26.65 -7.68
CA HIS A 439 9.37 26.06 -8.27
C HIS A 439 9.47 26.06 -9.79
N VAL A 440 9.44 24.88 -10.39
CA VAL A 440 9.40 24.70 -11.85
C VAL A 440 7.96 24.41 -12.25
N LEU A 441 7.34 25.30 -13.03
CA LEU A 441 5.93 25.16 -13.38
C LEU A 441 5.75 24.00 -14.37
N LEU A 442 4.95 23.01 -13.98
CA LEU A 442 4.58 21.87 -14.82
C LEU A 442 3.30 22.16 -15.62
N SER A 443 2.40 22.97 -15.07
CA SER A 443 1.16 23.42 -15.70
C SER A 443 0.69 24.75 -15.10
N GLY A 444 -0.17 25.47 -15.83
CA GLY A 444 -0.74 26.74 -15.40
C GLY A 444 0.18 27.95 -15.62
N ALA A 445 -0.18 29.08 -15.00
CA ALA A 445 0.58 30.33 -15.09
C ALA A 445 0.50 31.13 -13.79
N ALA A 446 1.53 31.94 -13.50
CA ALA A 446 1.62 32.80 -12.34
C ALA A 446 2.09 34.22 -12.71
N ASN A 447 1.53 35.24 -12.05
CA ASN A 447 1.98 36.63 -12.17
C ASN A 447 3.13 36.88 -11.20
N VAL A 448 4.21 37.52 -11.68
CA VAL A 448 5.34 37.95 -10.84
C VAL A 448 5.19 39.43 -10.50
N ILE A 449 5.23 39.74 -9.20
CA ILE A 449 4.98 41.07 -8.64
C ILE A 449 6.18 41.47 -7.78
N ILE A 450 6.84 42.57 -8.14
CA ILE A 450 7.97 43.13 -7.38
C ILE A 450 7.47 44.33 -6.57
N PRO A 451 7.75 44.41 -5.25
CA PRO A 451 7.40 45.58 -4.45
C PRO A 451 7.92 46.89 -5.06
N GLY A 452 7.08 47.92 -5.13
CA GLY A 452 7.41 49.21 -5.72
C GLY A 452 7.40 49.27 -7.25
N ARG A 453 7.46 48.13 -7.96
CA ARG A 453 7.41 48.06 -9.43
C ARG A 453 6.09 47.51 -9.97
N GLY A 454 5.34 46.75 -9.17
CA GLY A 454 4.07 46.13 -9.57
C GLY A 454 4.28 44.82 -10.33
N ARG A 455 3.31 44.43 -11.17
CA ARG A 455 3.40 43.21 -12.00
C ARG A 455 4.47 43.39 -13.09
N VAL A 456 5.47 42.52 -13.10
CA VAL A 456 6.62 42.60 -14.02
C VAL A 456 6.61 41.53 -15.11
N GLY A 457 5.79 40.49 -14.96
CA GLY A 457 5.73 39.41 -15.94
C GLY A 457 4.74 38.31 -15.58
N VAL A 458 4.66 37.31 -16.46
CA VAL A 458 3.95 36.05 -16.26
C VAL A 458 4.96 34.93 -16.44
N VAL A 459 4.93 33.94 -15.56
CA VAL A 459 5.68 32.71 -15.67
C VAL A 459 4.69 31.59 -16.01
N ALA A 460 5.00 30.79 -17.03
CA ALA A 460 4.15 29.72 -17.51
C ALA A 460 4.80 28.34 -17.35
N ALA A 461 4.08 27.28 -17.72
CA ALA A 461 4.62 25.92 -17.76
C ALA A 461 5.95 25.86 -18.54
N GLY A 462 6.95 25.17 -17.99
CA GLY A 462 8.32 25.11 -18.51
C GLY A 462 9.26 26.19 -17.97
N GLU A 463 8.76 27.16 -17.20
CA GLU A 463 9.56 28.21 -16.59
C GLU A 463 9.70 28.03 -15.06
N CYS A 464 10.64 28.75 -14.47
CA CYS A 464 11.07 28.57 -13.09
C CYS A 464 10.85 29.84 -12.24
N LEU A 465 10.57 29.66 -10.96
CA LEU A 465 10.51 30.69 -9.93
C LEU A 465 11.52 30.37 -8.82
N GLY A 466 12.22 31.39 -8.32
CA GLY A 466 13.16 31.23 -7.20
C GLY A 466 14.51 30.63 -7.61
N GLU A 467 14.99 30.93 -8.82
CA GLU A 467 16.30 30.45 -9.32
C GLU A 467 17.46 30.90 -8.40
N MET A 468 17.41 32.11 -7.85
CA MET A 468 18.41 32.60 -6.90
C MET A 468 18.36 31.84 -5.56
N SER A 469 17.16 31.48 -5.10
CA SER A 469 16.94 30.68 -3.90
C SER A 469 17.49 29.26 -4.06
N LEU A 470 17.54 28.71 -5.28
CA LEU A 470 18.13 27.40 -5.55
C LEU A 470 19.63 27.36 -5.24
N LEU A 471 20.35 28.45 -5.54
CA LEU A 471 21.81 28.51 -5.45
C LEU A 471 22.30 28.88 -4.05
N GLU A 472 21.67 29.88 -3.43
CA GLU A 472 22.20 30.54 -2.23
C GLU A 472 21.20 30.57 -1.07
N ALA A 473 20.02 29.96 -1.22
CA ALA A 473 18.90 30.08 -0.28
C ALA A 473 18.54 31.55 0.04
N MET A 474 18.76 32.47 -0.91
CA MET A 474 18.43 33.88 -0.75
C MET A 474 16.91 34.11 -0.62
N PRO A 475 16.48 35.19 0.05
CA PRO A 475 15.08 35.58 0.07
C PRO A 475 14.55 35.86 -1.34
N HIS A 476 13.28 35.51 -1.60
CA HIS A 476 12.65 35.74 -2.90
C HIS A 476 12.60 37.25 -3.24
N SER A 477 12.99 37.62 -4.45
CA SER A 477 13.00 39.01 -4.94
C SER A 477 11.63 39.54 -5.37
N ALA A 478 10.63 38.65 -5.46
CA ALA A 478 9.28 38.94 -5.94
C ALA A 478 8.25 38.01 -5.27
N THR A 479 6.99 38.41 -5.31
CA THR A 479 5.86 37.53 -5.01
C THR A 479 5.32 36.95 -6.32
N ALA A 480 5.09 35.64 -6.37
CA ALA A 480 4.42 35.00 -7.49
C ALA A 480 3.02 34.55 -7.08
N VAL A 481 1.99 34.94 -7.85
CA VAL A 481 0.59 34.61 -7.57
C VAL A 481 0.01 33.80 -8.73
N ALA A 482 -0.55 32.63 -8.43
CA ALA A 482 -1.18 31.75 -9.40
C ALA A 482 -2.33 32.47 -10.13
N VAL A 483 -2.35 32.40 -11.46
CA VAL A 483 -3.42 32.96 -12.31
C VAL A 483 -4.50 31.92 -12.57
N THR A 484 -4.07 30.69 -12.83
CA THR A 484 -4.90 29.49 -12.94
C THR A 484 -4.57 28.57 -11.77
N ASP A 485 -5.15 27.37 -11.73
CA ASP A 485 -4.55 26.31 -10.95
C ASP A 485 -3.16 25.99 -11.54
N VAL A 486 -2.16 25.84 -10.67
CA VAL A 486 -0.75 25.66 -11.01
C VAL A 486 -0.21 24.42 -10.32
N GLU A 487 0.43 23.54 -11.08
CA GLU A 487 1.26 22.46 -10.53
C GLU A 487 2.73 22.82 -10.73
N THR A 488 3.56 22.63 -9.69
CA THR A 488 5.00 22.86 -9.79
C THR A 488 5.81 21.69 -9.23
N ALA A 489 6.98 21.45 -9.82
CA ALA A 489 8.04 20.67 -9.22
C ALA A 489 8.88 21.59 -8.33
N ALA A 490 8.72 21.44 -7.02
CA ALA A 490 9.40 22.19 -6.00
C ALA A 490 10.72 21.50 -5.59
N ILE A 491 11.81 22.25 -5.54
CA ILE A 491 13.14 21.77 -5.17
C ILE A 491 13.63 22.59 -3.97
N ARG A 492 14.10 21.91 -2.92
CA ARG A 492 14.80 22.57 -1.80
C ARG A 492 16.26 22.79 -2.14
N HIS A 493 16.79 23.94 -1.75
CA HIS A 493 18.22 24.26 -1.85
C HIS A 493 19.11 23.16 -1.23
N THR A 494 18.72 22.60 -0.08
CA THR A 494 19.48 21.53 0.60
C THR A 494 19.53 20.24 -0.20
N ASP A 495 18.42 19.88 -0.84
CA ASP A 495 18.29 18.65 -1.61
C ASP A 495 19.08 18.79 -2.92
N PHE A 496 18.99 19.96 -3.56
CA PHE A 496 19.82 20.30 -4.72
C PHE A 496 21.31 20.31 -4.39
N THR A 497 21.71 20.92 -3.28
CA THR A 497 23.12 20.94 -2.83
C THR A 497 23.65 19.53 -2.59
N SER A 498 22.82 18.64 -2.07
CA SER A 498 23.19 17.23 -1.88
C SER A 498 23.34 16.50 -3.22
N LEU A 499 22.42 16.75 -4.17
CA LEU A 499 22.53 16.23 -5.53
C LEU A 499 23.79 16.74 -6.23
N VAL A 500 24.15 18.01 -6.08
CA VAL A 500 25.39 18.60 -6.66
C VAL A 500 26.62 17.84 -6.19
N ARG A 501 26.68 17.45 -4.91
CA ARG A 501 27.81 16.67 -4.36
C ARG A 501 27.90 15.27 -4.95
N MET A 502 26.75 14.62 -5.18
CA MET A 502 26.69 13.26 -5.72
C MET A 502 26.81 13.20 -7.24
N ARG A 503 26.31 14.23 -7.94
CA ARG A 503 26.17 14.32 -9.39
C ARG A 503 26.63 15.69 -9.93
N PRO A 504 27.95 15.96 -9.91
CA PRO A 504 28.50 17.21 -10.44
C PRO A 504 28.21 17.45 -11.93
N ASP A 505 27.98 16.37 -12.68
CA ASP A 505 27.61 16.41 -14.09
C ASP A 505 26.23 17.08 -14.32
N ILE A 506 25.27 16.85 -13.43
CA ILE A 506 23.97 17.55 -13.43
C ILE A 506 24.18 19.02 -13.08
N ALA A 507 24.95 19.28 -12.01
CA ALA A 507 25.21 20.64 -11.53
C ALA A 507 25.83 21.55 -12.60
N ALA A 508 26.80 21.04 -13.36
CA ALA A 508 27.46 21.80 -14.42
C ALA A 508 26.48 22.28 -15.50
N ILE A 509 25.49 21.47 -15.84
CA ILE A 509 24.43 21.83 -16.79
C ILE A 509 23.54 22.93 -16.22
N VAL A 510 23.07 22.74 -14.98
CA VAL A 510 22.18 23.72 -14.31
C VAL A 510 22.88 25.06 -14.13
N PHE A 511 24.12 25.08 -13.64
CA PHE A 511 24.89 26.31 -13.44
C PHE A 511 25.19 27.04 -14.76
N ARG A 512 25.51 26.32 -15.83
CA ARG A 512 25.67 26.91 -17.17
C ARG A 512 24.39 27.57 -17.65
N ASN A 513 23.26 26.91 -17.47
CA ASN A 513 21.96 27.43 -17.89
C ASN A 513 21.56 28.68 -17.06
N LEU A 514 21.82 28.68 -15.75
CA LEU A 514 21.64 29.86 -14.89
C LEU A 514 22.53 31.03 -15.34
N ALA A 515 23.80 30.78 -15.61
CA ALA A 515 24.72 31.81 -16.10
C ALA A 515 24.28 32.41 -17.44
N SER A 516 23.63 31.61 -18.29
CA SER A 516 23.14 32.04 -19.61
C SER A 516 21.79 32.76 -19.54
N GLY A 517 20.96 32.46 -18.54
CA GLY A 517 19.65 33.09 -18.31
C GLY A 517 19.71 34.43 -17.56
N LEU A 518 20.86 34.77 -16.97
CA LEU A 518 21.13 36.06 -16.32
C LEU A 518 21.52 37.19 -17.31
N GLY A 519 21.50 36.91 -18.62
CA GLY A 519 21.89 37.81 -19.71
C GLY A 519 20.75 38.61 -20.32
#